data_AF-A0AAV0NPQ1-F1
#
_entry.id   AF-A0AAV0NPQ1-F1
#
_cell.length_a   1.000
_cell.length_b   1.000
_cell.length_c   1.000
_cell.angle_alpha   90.00
_cell.angle_beta   90.00
_cell.angle_gamma   90.00
#
_symmetry.space_group_name_H-M   'P 1'
#
loop_
_entity.id
_entity.type
_entity.pdbx_description
1 polymer ?
#
loop_
_entity_poly.entity_id
_entity_poly.type
_entity_poly.pdbx_seq_one_letter_code
_entity_poly.pdbx_strand_id
1 'polypeptide(L)'
;MCGSLQTGWLLCWILWCQFMKRWNDGLEYKKPGPALFNSYALYAYDSVWLAAQALETFLNSNGTVSYSNDPKLRDVNGSTLHLSSLRVFDGGQKYLDTLLTTNFTGLSGEVQFDSDKNFIHPAYDVLNIGGNSFRRVGYWSNHSGLSIVAPETLYGKPVNGSLNSNSKSDEHLYSIIWPGETSETPRGWVFPNNGKPLRIAVPNRRSYLAFVAKEKNPPGVRGYCIDVFEAAINLLPYPVPRTYMLYGDGKRNPSYNDLVNAVALNEYDAAVGDVTIVTNRTKIVDFTQPYMESGLVVVVPMKQAKSSPWAFMKPFTIQMWCVTGAFFLLVGSVVWILEHRMNHEFRGPPSQQLITIFWFSFSTMFFSHRENTVSTLGRLVLIIWLFVVLIINSSYTASLKSILTVQQLTSRIEGIDSLIASTEPIGVQDGSFAWNYLVDELNIAASRLVTLKTQEDYATALTKGPKAGGVAAIVDELPYVELFLSSANCQFSTVGQEFTKSGWGFVSSYPFELKMWRFILP
;
A
#
# COMPACT_ATOMS: atom_id res chain seq x y z
N MET A 1 -26.22 -66.01 -0.15
CA MET A 1 -26.83 -64.88 -0.88
C MET A 1 -25.74 -63.93 -1.31
N CYS A 2 -24.99 -64.30 -2.34
CA CYS A 2 -23.91 -63.52 -2.93
C CYS A 2 -23.99 -63.85 -4.42
N GLY A 3 -24.52 -62.94 -5.25
CA GLY A 3 -24.73 -63.25 -6.67
C GLY A 3 -25.65 -62.32 -7.47
N SER A 4 -26.41 -61.40 -6.88
CA SER A 4 -27.33 -60.53 -7.64
C SER A 4 -26.83 -59.12 -7.94
N LEU A 5 -25.77 -58.64 -7.25
CA LEU A 5 -25.31 -57.24 -7.34
C LEU A 5 -24.11 -57.04 -8.29
N GLN A 6 -23.38 -58.11 -8.63
CA GLN A 6 -22.20 -58.05 -9.51
C GLN A 6 -22.55 -58.09 -11.01
N THR A 7 -23.82 -58.41 -11.34
CA THR A 7 -24.31 -58.59 -12.70
C THR A 7 -24.77 -57.29 -13.36
N GLY A 8 -25.25 -56.30 -12.60
CA GLY A 8 -25.74 -55.02 -13.13
C GLY A 8 -24.66 -54.18 -13.83
N TRP A 9 -23.45 -54.10 -13.23
CA TRP A 9 -22.31 -53.37 -13.78
C TRP A 9 -21.82 -53.95 -15.11
N LEU A 10 -21.66 -55.26 -15.16
CA LEU A 10 -21.25 -55.94 -16.38
C LEU A 10 -22.32 -55.78 -17.46
N LEU A 11 -23.61 -55.87 -17.12
CA LEU A 11 -24.68 -55.65 -18.09
C LEU A 11 -24.68 -54.23 -18.65
N CYS A 12 -24.64 -53.20 -17.80
CA CYS A 12 -24.61 -51.81 -18.24
C CYS A 12 -23.38 -51.53 -19.12
N TRP A 13 -22.20 -52.02 -18.73
CA TRP A 13 -20.97 -51.85 -19.50
C TRP A 13 -20.98 -52.61 -20.83
N ILE A 14 -21.55 -53.82 -20.87
CA ILE A 14 -21.72 -54.59 -22.11
C ILE A 14 -22.72 -53.89 -23.04
N LEU A 15 -23.85 -53.42 -22.51
CA LEU A 15 -24.85 -52.66 -23.26
C LEU A 15 -24.26 -51.37 -23.83
N TRP A 16 -23.48 -50.66 -23.03
CA TRP A 16 -22.74 -49.48 -23.45
C TRP A 16 -21.77 -49.77 -24.59
N CYS A 17 -20.90 -50.77 -24.44
CA CYS A 17 -19.91 -51.12 -25.45
C CYS A 17 -20.59 -51.55 -26.77
N GLN A 18 -21.69 -52.30 -26.70
CA GLN A 18 -22.48 -52.67 -27.88
C GLN A 18 -23.16 -51.46 -28.53
N PHE A 19 -23.70 -50.55 -27.72
CA PHE A 19 -24.33 -49.32 -28.19
C PHE A 19 -23.31 -48.39 -28.86
N MET A 20 -22.16 -48.13 -28.22
CA MET A 20 -21.09 -47.29 -28.77
C MET A 20 -20.53 -47.86 -30.07
N LYS A 21 -20.40 -49.19 -30.17
CA LYS A 21 -20.04 -49.85 -31.42
C LYS A 21 -21.07 -49.55 -32.52
N ARG A 22 -22.37 -49.78 -32.25
CA ARG A 22 -23.45 -49.48 -33.20
C ARG A 22 -23.57 -47.99 -33.54
N TRP A 23 -23.31 -47.10 -32.58
CA TRP A 23 -23.34 -45.65 -32.75
C TRP A 23 -22.22 -45.20 -33.70
N ASN A 24 -21.00 -45.71 -33.51
CA ASN A 24 -19.87 -45.41 -34.38
C ASN A 24 -20.05 -46.02 -35.77
N ASP A 25 -20.51 -47.28 -35.86
CA ASP A 25 -20.79 -47.96 -37.12
C ASP A 25 -21.94 -47.27 -37.92
N GLY A 26 -22.93 -46.70 -37.21
CA GLY A 26 -24.06 -45.99 -37.81
C GLY A 26 -23.73 -44.57 -38.31
N LEU A 27 -22.68 -43.94 -37.77
CA LEU A 27 -22.20 -42.61 -38.19
C LEU A 27 -21.35 -42.65 -39.47
N GLU A 28 -20.78 -43.80 -39.84
CA GLU A 28 -20.08 -43.97 -41.12
C GLU A 28 -20.99 -43.69 -42.34
N TYR A 29 -22.32 -43.81 -42.20
CA TYR A 29 -23.28 -43.57 -43.28
C TYR A 29 -23.79 -42.11 -43.41
N LYS A 30 -23.51 -41.22 -42.44
CA LYS A 30 -24.02 -39.82 -42.48
C LYS A 30 -22.96 -38.78 -42.04
N LYS A 31 -22.19 -38.34 -43.04
CA LYS A 31 -21.25 -37.19 -43.07
C LYS A 31 -20.01 -37.29 -42.15
N PRO A 32 -18.82 -36.89 -42.66
CA PRO A 32 -17.59 -36.86 -41.88
C PRO A 32 -17.57 -35.59 -41.01
N GLY A 33 -17.97 -35.74 -39.75
CA GLY A 33 -17.70 -34.79 -38.70
C GLY A 33 -17.73 -35.56 -37.38
N PRO A 34 -16.90 -35.21 -36.39
CA PRO A 34 -17.00 -35.84 -35.08
C PRO A 34 -18.34 -35.38 -34.47
N ALA A 35 -19.39 -36.17 -34.66
CA ALA A 35 -20.61 -36.01 -33.89
C ALA A 35 -20.22 -36.35 -32.45
N LEU A 36 -19.88 -35.31 -31.68
CA LEU A 36 -19.45 -35.44 -30.30
C LEU A 36 -20.56 -36.19 -29.55
N PHE A 37 -20.27 -37.42 -29.17
CA PHE A 37 -21.14 -38.21 -28.32
C PHE A 37 -21.47 -37.39 -27.06
N ASN A 38 -22.76 -37.20 -26.78
CA ASN A 38 -23.25 -36.37 -25.70
C ASN A 38 -24.14 -37.21 -24.78
N SER A 39 -24.12 -36.95 -23.47
CA SER A 39 -24.91 -37.70 -22.48
C SER A 39 -26.41 -37.68 -22.76
N TYR A 40 -26.94 -36.63 -23.40
CA TYR A 40 -28.34 -36.59 -23.84
C TYR A 40 -28.73 -37.74 -24.79
N ALA A 41 -27.80 -38.29 -25.57
CA ALA A 41 -28.09 -39.42 -26.45
C ALA A 41 -28.44 -40.68 -25.66
N LEU A 42 -27.82 -40.87 -24.50
CA LEU A 42 -28.10 -41.99 -23.59
C LEU A 42 -29.48 -41.85 -22.96
N TYR A 43 -29.78 -40.66 -22.44
CA TYR A 43 -31.08 -40.39 -21.85
C TYR A 43 -32.21 -40.52 -22.89
N ALA A 44 -31.98 -40.09 -24.13
CA ALA A 44 -32.94 -40.27 -25.21
C ALA A 44 -33.18 -41.75 -25.52
N TYR A 45 -32.11 -42.57 -25.58
CA TYR A 45 -32.23 -44.01 -25.79
C TYR A 45 -33.02 -44.68 -24.67
N ASP A 46 -32.66 -44.40 -23.42
CA ASP A 46 -33.33 -44.98 -22.25
C ASP A 46 -34.78 -44.50 -22.12
N SER A 47 -35.09 -43.26 -22.51
CA SER A 47 -36.46 -42.73 -22.50
C SER A 47 -37.37 -43.48 -23.47
N VAL A 48 -36.87 -43.83 -24.66
CA VAL A 48 -37.62 -44.65 -25.63
C VAL A 48 -37.83 -46.06 -25.10
N TRP A 49 -36.80 -46.64 -24.47
CA TRP A 49 -36.88 -47.97 -23.87
C TRP A 49 -37.87 -48.02 -22.71
N LEU A 50 -37.86 -47.02 -21.84
CA LEU A 50 -38.82 -46.85 -20.75
C LEU A 50 -40.25 -46.80 -21.31
N ALA A 51 -40.51 -45.96 -22.32
CA ALA A 51 -41.82 -45.84 -22.93
C ALA A 51 -42.27 -47.17 -23.58
N ALA A 52 -41.36 -47.87 -24.26
CA ALA A 52 -41.67 -49.16 -24.89
C ALA A 52 -42.02 -50.24 -23.85
N GLN A 53 -41.25 -50.38 -22.78
CA GLN A 53 -41.52 -51.36 -21.72
C GLN A 53 -42.78 -51.03 -20.92
N ALA A 54 -43.00 -49.74 -20.62
CA ALA A 54 -44.23 -49.30 -19.98
C ALA A 54 -45.45 -49.61 -20.85
N LEU A 55 -45.33 -49.45 -22.18
CA LEU A 55 -46.42 -49.73 -23.12
C LEU A 55 -46.71 -51.23 -23.21
N GLU A 56 -45.66 -52.06 -23.28
CA GLU A 56 -45.80 -53.51 -23.23
C GLU A 56 -46.51 -53.97 -21.95
N THR A 57 -46.09 -53.44 -20.80
CA THR A 57 -46.70 -53.74 -19.49
C THR A 57 -48.16 -53.28 -19.41
N PHE A 58 -48.47 -52.10 -19.98
CA PHE A 58 -49.84 -51.59 -20.06
C PHE A 58 -50.74 -52.47 -20.93
N LEU A 59 -50.27 -52.89 -22.10
CA LEU A 59 -51.03 -53.76 -23.00
C LEU A 59 -51.25 -55.15 -22.39
N ASN A 60 -50.23 -55.71 -21.74
CA ASN A 60 -50.31 -57.01 -21.06
C ASN A 60 -51.28 -57.00 -19.85
N SER A 61 -51.57 -55.83 -19.28
CA SER A 61 -52.52 -55.66 -18.17
C SER A 61 -53.96 -55.32 -18.62
N ASN A 62 -54.35 -55.77 -19.83
CA ASN A 62 -55.64 -55.47 -20.49
C ASN A 62 -55.92 -53.96 -20.64
N GLY A 63 -54.87 -53.15 -20.85
CA GLY A 63 -55.03 -51.75 -21.20
C GLY A 63 -55.64 -51.58 -22.60
N THR A 64 -56.76 -50.89 -22.71
CA THR A 64 -57.37 -50.53 -24.01
C THR A 64 -56.88 -49.17 -24.47
N VAL A 65 -56.47 -49.09 -25.74
CA VAL A 65 -56.02 -47.82 -26.35
C VAL A 65 -57.25 -47.13 -26.97
N SER A 66 -57.93 -46.30 -26.19
CA SER A 66 -59.06 -45.48 -26.63
C SER A 66 -58.79 -43.99 -26.45
N TYR A 67 -59.42 -43.17 -27.30
CA TYR A 67 -59.21 -41.73 -27.32
C TYR A 67 -60.53 -40.98 -27.31
N SER A 68 -60.64 -39.97 -26.45
CA SER A 68 -61.78 -39.06 -26.34
C SER A 68 -61.42 -37.63 -26.75
N ASN A 69 -62.42 -36.82 -27.06
CA ASN A 69 -62.22 -35.40 -27.38
C ASN A 69 -62.13 -34.58 -26.08
N ASP A 70 -61.14 -33.68 -25.97
CA ASP A 70 -61.03 -32.78 -24.83
C ASP A 70 -61.82 -31.49 -25.06
N PRO A 71 -62.88 -31.20 -24.27
CA PRO A 71 -63.66 -29.98 -24.43
C PRO A 71 -62.89 -28.69 -24.08
N LYS A 72 -61.71 -28.79 -23.44
CA LYS A 72 -60.86 -27.65 -23.07
C LYS A 72 -59.95 -27.18 -24.21
N LEU A 73 -59.71 -28.01 -25.22
CA LEU A 73 -58.88 -27.65 -26.38
C LEU A 73 -59.74 -26.99 -27.45
N ARG A 74 -59.48 -25.70 -27.69
CA ARG A 74 -60.14 -24.91 -28.74
C ARG A 74 -59.08 -24.30 -29.65
N ASP A 75 -59.38 -24.23 -30.93
CA ASP A 75 -58.50 -23.55 -31.87
C ASP A 75 -58.46 -22.06 -31.55
N VAL A 76 -57.25 -21.50 -31.54
CA VAL A 76 -57.03 -20.07 -31.39
C VAL A 76 -57.04 -19.47 -32.80
N ASN A 77 -57.86 -18.44 -33.02
CA ASN A 77 -57.97 -17.80 -34.33
C ASN A 77 -56.60 -17.31 -34.82
N GLY A 78 -56.19 -17.78 -36.00
CA GLY A 78 -54.94 -17.38 -36.66
C GLY A 78 -53.72 -18.26 -36.39
N SER A 79 -53.82 -19.30 -35.54
CA SER A 79 -52.75 -20.30 -35.42
C SER A 79 -52.90 -21.42 -36.46
N THR A 80 -51.79 -21.88 -37.03
CA THR A 80 -51.73 -23.05 -37.92
C THR A 80 -51.85 -24.39 -37.19
N LEU A 81 -51.96 -24.36 -35.85
CA LEU A 81 -52.04 -25.54 -34.99
C LEU A 81 -53.52 -25.85 -34.69
N HIS A 82 -54.02 -26.97 -35.23
CA HIS A 82 -55.38 -27.47 -35.01
C HIS A 82 -55.51 -28.20 -33.66
N LEU A 83 -55.49 -27.44 -32.56
CA LEU A 83 -55.63 -27.93 -31.18
C LEU A 83 -56.93 -28.71 -30.97
N SER A 84 -58.02 -28.33 -31.65
CA SER A 84 -59.32 -29.02 -31.59
C SER A 84 -59.30 -30.45 -32.16
N SER A 85 -58.27 -30.80 -32.96
CA SER A 85 -58.10 -32.13 -33.54
C SER A 85 -57.36 -33.11 -32.63
N LEU A 86 -56.74 -32.62 -31.55
CA LEU A 86 -56.02 -33.44 -30.58
C LEU A 86 -57.02 -34.22 -29.72
N ARG A 87 -56.75 -35.51 -29.53
CA ARG A 87 -57.56 -36.40 -28.68
C ARG A 87 -56.79 -36.76 -27.42
N VAL A 88 -57.51 -36.89 -26.30
CA VAL A 88 -56.96 -37.34 -25.03
C VAL A 88 -56.99 -38.86 -24.97
N PHE A 89 -55.88 -39.44 -24.53
CA PHE A 89 -55.80 -40.87 -24.29
C PHE A 89 -56.48 -41.22 -22.97
N ASP A 90 -57.59 -41.97 -23.02
CA ASP A 90 -58.41 -42.27 -21.84
C ASP A 90 -57.64 -43.12 -20.80
N GLY A 91 -56.76 -44.00 -21.28
CA GLY A 91 -55.86 -44.81 -20.46
C GLY A 91 -54.62 -44.07 -19.97
N GLY A 92 -54.49 -42.77 -20.24
CA GLY A 92 -53.27 -41.99 -20.03
C GLY A 92 -52.77 -42.01 -18.58
N GLN A 93 -53.66 -41.90 -17.60
CA GLN A 93 -53.28 -41.94 -16.18
C GLN A 93 -52.74 -43.32 -15.78
N LYS A 94 -53.42 -44.41 -16.18
CA LYS A 94 -52.98 -45.78 -15.90
C LYS A 94 -51.65 -46.09 -16.58
N TYR A 95 -51.44 -45.58 -17.80
CA TYR A 95 -50.17 -45.69 -18.51
C TYR A 95 -49.05 -44.90 -17.81
N LEU A 96 -49.33 -43.67 -17.35
CA LEU A 96 -48.38 -42.87 -16.60
C LEU A 96 -47.98 -43.56 -15.28
N ASP A 97 -48.93 -44.12 -14.55
CA ASP A 97 -48.66 -44.87 -13.32
C ASP A 97 -47.78 -46.11 -13.62
N THR A 98 -48.08 -46.82 -14.72
CA THR A 98 -47.27 -47.96 -15.18
C THR A 98 -45.83 -47.52 -15.50
N LEU A 99 -45.67 -46.39 -16.19
CA LEU A 99 -44.37 -45.82 -16.54
C LEU A 99 -43.54 -45.48 -15.30
N LEU A 100 -44.15 -44.83 -14.30
CA LEU A 100 -43.47 -44.46 -13.06
C LEU A 100 -43.08 -45.69 -12.21
N THR A 101 -43.82 -46.80 -12.31
CA THR A 101 -43.50 -48.06 -11.61
C THR A 101 -42.54 -48.99 -12.34
N THR A 102 -42.21 -48.70 -13.61
CA THR A 102 -41.30 -49.53 -14.40
C THR A 102 -39.87 -49.35 -13.90
N ASN A 103 -39.18 -50.46 -13.60
CA ASN A 103 -37.76 -50.50 -13.27
C ASN A 103 -37.04 -51.33 -14.35
N PHE A 104 -35.99 -50.76 -14.93
CA PHE A 104 -35.06 -51.49 -15.78
C PHE A 104 -33.66 -50.87 -15.73
N THR A 105 -32.65 -51.63 -16.17
CA THR A 105 -31.28 -51.14 -16.34
C THR A 105 -31.08 -50.67 -17.79
N GLY A 106 -30.93 -49.36 -17.99
CA GLY A 106 -30.62 -48.72 -19.27
C GLY A 106 -29.12 -48.49 -19.48
N LEU A 107 -28.78 -47.68 -20.48
CA LEU A 107 -27.40 -47.25 -20.76
C LEU A 107 -26.87 -46.22 -19.76
N SER A 108 -27.76 -45.46 -19.12
CA SER A 108 -27.42 -44.47 -18.09
C SER A 108 -27.41 -45.03 -16.66
N GLY A 109 -27.77 -46.31 -16.49
CA GLY A 109 -27.85 -46.98 -15.19
C GLY A 109 -29.24 -47.53 -14.90
N GLU A 110 -29.55 -47.76 -13.62
CA GLU A 110 -30.89 -48.17 -13.18
C GLU A 110 -31.88 -47.00 -13.30
N VAL A 111 -32.95 -47.21 -14.05
CA VAL A 111 -34.01 -46.22 -14.28
C VAL A 111 -35.17 -46.57 -13.35
N GLN A 112 -35.34 -45.75 -12.31
CA GLN A 112 -36.43 -45.88 -11.34
C GLN A 112 -36.85 -44.48 -10.85
N PHE A 113 -38.15 -44.27 -10.63
CA PHE A 113 -38.70 -42.98 -10.21
C PHE A 113 -39.23 -43.01 -8.77
N ASP A 114 -39.08 -41.89 -8.05
CA ASP A 114 -39.71 -41.66 -6.76
C ASP A 114 -41.14 -41.10 -6.88
N SER A 115 -41.80 -40.84 -5.75
CA SER A 115 -43.15 -40.26 -5.72
C SER A 115 -43.25 -38.87 -6.35
N ASP A 116 -42.13 -38.14 -6.42
CA ASP A 116 -42.03 -36.80 -7.00
C ASP A 116 -41.63 -36.85 -8.48
N LYS A 117 -41.54 -38.06 -9.07
CA LYS A 117 -41.17 -38.35 -10.46
C LYS A 117 -39.70 -38.04 -10.80
N ASN A 118 -38.82 -38.03 -9.80
CA ASN A 118 -37.37 -37.89 -9.99
C ASN A 118 -36.68 -39.25 -10.00
N PHE A 119 -35.48 -39.31 -10.58
CA PHE A 119 -34.65 -40.52 -10.53
C PHE A 119 -34.26 -40.85 -9.09
N ILE A 120 -34.46 -42.11 -8.71
CA ILE A 120 -33.94 -42.65 -7.45
C ILE A 120 -32.41 -42.79 -7.60
N HIS A 121 -31.67 -42.36 -6.58
CA HIS A 121 -30.20 -42.49 -6.49
C HIS A 121 -29.38 -41.80 -7.61
N PRO A 122 -29.54 -40.48 -7.85
CA PRO A 122 -28.70 -39.78 -8.80
C PRO A 122 -27.23 -39.82 -8.36
N ALA A 123 -26.37 -40.19 -9.31
CA ALA A 123 -24.92 -40.26 -9.14
C ALA A 123 -24.24 -39.41 -10.22
N TYR A 124 -23.16 -38.72 -9.85
CA TYR A 124 -22.38 -37.88 -10.76
C TYR A 124 -20.90 -38.22 -10.71
N ASP A 125 -20.27 -38.22 -11.88
CA ASP A 125 -18.83 -38.23 -12.02
C ASP A 125 -18.27 -36.83 -11.73
N VAL A 126 -17.36 -36.72 -10.77
CA VAL A 126 -16.65 -35.47 -10.49
C VAL A 126 -15.35 -35.45 -11.29
N LEU A 127 -15.25 -34.51 -12.23
CA LEU A 127 -14.12 -34.38 -13.14
C LEU A 127 -13.27 -33.15 -12.77
N ASN A 128 -11.94 -33.30 -12.77
CA ASN A 128 -10.99 -32.20 -12.75
C ASN A 128 -10.47 -31.96 -14.17
N ILE A 129 -10.60 -30.74 -14.68
CA ILE A 129 -10.19 -30.35 -16.03
C ILE A 129 -8.92 -29.51 -15.93
N GLY A 130 -7.85 -29.95 -16.58
CA GLY A 130 -6.56 -29.25 -16.60
C GLY A 130 -5.93 -29.28 -17.99
N GLY A 131 -5.67 -28.10 -18.56
CA GLY A 131 -5.16 -27.98 -19.94
C GLY A 131 -6.14 -28.58 -20.96
N ASN A 132 -5.66 -29.50 -21.79
CA ASN A 132 -6.47 -30.20 -22.82
C ASN A 132 -7.02 -31.55 -22.35
N SER A 133 -6.84 -31.94 -21.09
CA SER A 133 -7.31 -33.23 -20.57
C SER A 133 -8.21 -33.07 -19.35
N PHE A 134 -9.01 -34.10 -19.10
CA PHE A 134 -9.82 -34.23 -17.89
C PHE A 134 -9.45 -35.52 -17.19
N ARG A 135 -9.58 -35.53 -15.86
CA ARG A 135 -9.45 -36.74 -15.04
C ARG A 135 -10.61 -36.83 -14.07
N ARG A 136 -11.09 -38.05 -13.82
CA ARG A 136 -12.11 -38.29 -12.80
C ARG A 136 -11.45 -38.30 -11.42
N VAL A 137 -12.00 -37.52 -10.50
CA VAL A 137 -11.52 -37.38 -9.11
C VAL A 137 -12.31 -38.26 -8.15
N GLY A 138 -13.57 -38.54 -8.48
CA GLY A 138 -14.43 -39.41 -7.70
C GLY A 138 -15.87 -39.37 -8.21
N TYR A 139 -16.76 -39.89 -7.40
CA TYR A 139 -18.20 -39.93 -7.61
C TYR A 139 -18.90 -39.17 -6.49
N TRP A 140 -20.02 -38.53 -6.81
CA TRP A 140 -20.91 -37.95 -5.83
C TRP A 140 -22.28 -38.61 -5.91
N SER A 141 -22.85 -38.96 -4.76
CA SER A 141 -24.25 -39.36 -4.65
C SER A 141 -24.85 -38.81 -3.37
N ASN A 142 -26.18 -38.76 -3.31
CA ASN A 142 -26.89 -38.35 -2.08
C ASN A 142 -26.70 -39.35 -0.92
N HIS A 143 -26.30 -40.59 -1.21
CA HIS A 143 -26.06 -41.63 -0.21
C HIS A 143 -24.64 -41.57 0.38
N SER A 144 -23.62 -41.45 -0.47
CA SER A 144 -22.21 -41.53 -0.07
C SER A 144 -21.50 -40.18 0.09
N GLY A 145 -22.11 -39.09 -0.38
CA GLY A 145 -21.38 -37.84 -0.64
C GLY A 145 -20.26 -38.07 -1.68
N LEU A 146 -19.16 -37.31 -1.56
CA LEU A 146 -17.99 -37.45 -2.43
C LEU A 146 -17.15 -38.67 -2.02
N SER A 147 -17.00 -39.65 -2.92
CA SER A 147 -16.27 -40.90 -2.68
C SER A 147 -15.46 -41.32 -3.91
N ILE A 148 -14.42 -42.12 -3.71
CA ILE A 148 -13.67 -42.77 -4.80
C ILE A 148 -14.39 -44.04 -5.26
N VAL A 149 -15.19 -44.63 -4.37
CA VAL A 149 -15.94 -45.85 -4.61
C VAL A 149 -17.24 -45.52 -5.37
N ALA A 150 -17.55 -46.31 -6.38
CA ALA A 150 -18.73 -46.09 -7.20
C ALA A 150 -20.04 -46.23 -6.37
N PRO A 151 -20.98 -45.27 -6.47
CA PRO A 151 -22.17 -45.20 -5.59
C PRO A 151 -23.04 -46.46 -5.60
N GLU A 152 -23.10 -47.16 -6.73
CA GLU A 152 -23.89 -48.38 -6.90
C GLU A 152 -23.47 -49.52 -5.94
N THR A 153 -22.19 -49.58 -5.57
CA THR A 153 -21.70 -50.56 -4.58
C THR A 153 -22.01 -50.18 -3.14
N LEU A 154 -22.46 -48.95 -2.90
CA LEU A 154 -22.74 -48.38 -1.58
C LEU A 154 -24.23 -48.36 -1.26
N TYR A 155 -25.13 -48.30 -2.25
CA TYR A 155 -26.59 -48.30 -2.03
C TYR A 155 -27.11 -49.52 -1.27
N GLY A 156 -26.44 -50.68 -1.37
CA GLY A 156 -26.79 -51.89 -0.60
C GLY A 156 -26.36 -51.86 0.88
N LYS A 157 -25.70 -50.80 1.35
CA LYS A 157 -25.20 -50.67 2.73
C LYS A 157 -26.03 -49.64 3.52
N PRO A 158 -26.34 -49.89 4.80
CA PRO A 158 -27.14 -48.98 5.62
C PRO A 158 -26.40 -47.65 5.87
N VAL A 159 -27.11 -46.53 5.66
CA VAL A 159 -26.62 -45.15 5.87
C VAL A 159 -26.13 -44.91 7.31
N ASN A 160 -26.74 -45.62 8.28
CA ASN A 160 -26.52 -45.42 9.72
C ASN A 160 -25.51 -46.39 10.35
N GLY A 161 -24.85 -47.22 9.54
CA GLY A 161 -23.59 -47.80 9.98
C GLY A 161 -22.56 -46.71 9.92
N SER A 162 -22.23 -46.10 11.07
CA SER A 162 -20.91 -45.53 11.29
C SER A 162 -19.92 -46.38 10.49
N LEU A 163 -19.38 -45.83 9.40
CA LEU A 163 -18.08 -46.27 8.90
C LEU A 163 -17.22 -46.18 10.14
N ASN A 164 -17.03 -47.32 10.81
CA ASN A 164 -16.21 -47.40 12.00
C ASN A 164 -14.97 -46.60 11.66
N SER A 165 -14.72 -45.58 12.47
CA SER A 165 -13.64 -44.60 12.33
C SER A 165 -12.24 -45.22 12.26
N ASN A 166 -12.15 -46.55 12.21
CA ASN A 166 -10.96 -47.37 12.13
C ASN A 166 -10.73 -47.95 10.72
N SER A 167 -11.58 -47.64 9.72
CA SER A 167 -11.28 -47.86 8.29
C SER A 167 -11.39 -46.57 7.46
N LYS A 168 -11.22 -45.40 8.10
CA LYS A 168 -10.80 -44.16 7.42
C LYS A 168 -9.27 -44.21 7.20
N SER A 169 -8.75 -45.33 6.72
CA SER A 169 -7.40 -45.40 6.18
C SER A 169 -7.47 -44.91 4.74
N ASP A 170 -7.12 -43.66 4.54
CA ASP A 170 -6.40 -43.17 3.35
C ASP A 170 -7.02 -43.45 1.96
N GLU A 171 -8.34 -43.40 1.79
CA GLU A 171 -8.89 -43.10 0.47
C GLU A 171 -8.80 -41.58 0.23
N HIS A 172 -7.57 -41.10 0.09
CA HIS A 172 -7.32 -39.76 -0.42
C HIS A 172 -7.94 -39.67 -1.81
N LEU A 173 -8.96 -38.82 -1.97
CA LEU A 173 -9.47 -38.42 -3.28
C LEU A 173 -8.28 -38.18 -4.20
N TYR A 174 -8.37 -38.63 -5.46
CA TYR A 174 -7.29 -38.39 -6.42
C TYR A 174 -6.88 -36.93 -6.33
N SER A 175 -5.57 -36.66 -6.22
CA SER A 175 -5.04 -35.31 -6.00
C SER A 175 -5.73 -34.33 -6.94
N ILE A 176 -6.12 -33.14 -6.48
CA ILE A 176 -6.75 -32.11 -7.31
C ILE A 176 -5.63 -31.16 -7.75
N ILE A 177 -5.60 -30.85 -9.05
CA ILE A 177 -4.69 -29.88 -9.64
C ILE A 177 -5.50 -28.60 -9.70
N TRP A 178 -5.03 -27.60 -8.99
CA TRP A 178 -5.63 -26.28 -8.94
C TRP A 178 -5.07 -25.43 -10.09
N PRO A 179 -5.75 -24.32 -10.43
CA PRO A 179 -5.24 -23.37 -11.44
C PRO A 179 -3.81 -22.93 -11.10
N GLY A 180 -2.88 -23.09 -12.05
CA GLY A 180 -1.44 -22.86 -11.82
C GLY A 180 -0.59 -24.12 -11.62
N GLU A 181 -1.13 -25.30 -11.95
CA GLU A 181 -0.43 -26.60 -11.88
C GLU A 181 0.01 -27.03 -10.48
N THR A 182 -0.64 -26.52 -9.42
CA THR A 182 -0.33 -26.88 -8.03
C THR A 182 -1.26 -27.97 -7.50
N SER A 183 -0.70 -28.91 -6.71
CA SER A 183 -1.50 -29.92 -5.98
C SER A 183 -1.92 -29.46 -4.58
N GLU A 184 -1.39 -28.33 -4.11
CA GLU A 184 -1.72 -27.78 -2.80
C GLU A 184 -3.10 -27.12 -2.84
N THR A 185 -3.94 -27.43 -1.85
CA THR A 185 -5.28 -26.86 -1.72
C THR A 185 -5.19 -25.37 -1.37
N PRO A 186 -5.71 -24.47 -2.23
CA PRO A 186 -5.62 -23.04 -1.98
C PRO A 186 -6.50 -22.64 -0.80
N ARG A 187 -6.01 -21.73 0.04
CA ARG A 187 -6.78 -21.14 1.13
C ARG A 187 -7.43 -19.83 0.67
N GLY A 188 -8.73 -19.88 0.38
CA GLY A 188 -9.56 -18.71 0.05
C GLY A 188 -9.81 -18.49 -1.45
N TRP A 189 -10.38 -17.34 -1.80
CA TRP A 189 -10.62 -16.95 -3.20
C TRP A 189 -9.29 -16.69 -3.91
N VAL A 190 -8.95 -17.59 -4.84
CA VAL A 190 -7.83 -17.44 -5.79
C VAL A 190 -8.36 -16.73 -7.01
N PHE A 191 -7.71 -15.64 -7.42
CA PHE A 191 -8.01 -15.04 -8.71
C PHE A 191 -7.71 -16.07 -9.81
N PRO A 192 -8.61 -16.26 -10.78
CA PRO A 192 -8.37 -17.20 -11.86
C PRO A 192 -7.04 -16.83 -12.52
N ASN A 193 -6.12 -17.79 -12.48
CA ASN A 193 -4.78 -17.66 -13.02
C ASN A 193 -4.87 -17.75 -14.55
N ASN A 194 -5.58 -16.82 -15.19
CA ASN A 194 -5.67 -16.70 -16.65
C ASN A 194 -4.31 -16.33 -17.27
N GLY A 195 -3.21 -16.39 -16.51
CA GLY A 195 -1.85 -16.31 -17.01
C GLY A 195 -1.33 -14.90 -17.31
N LYS A 196 -2.06 -13.84 -16.97
CA LYS A 196 -1.59 -12.46 -17.17
C LYS A 196 -0.98 -11.89 -15.88
N PRO A 197 0.34 -11.63 -15.83
CA PRO A 197 0.95 -10.99 -14.69
C PRO A 197 0.47 -9.53 -14.55
N LEU A 198 0.40 -9.05 -13.30
CA LEU A 198 0.07 -7.65 -13.02
C LEU A 198 1.09 -6.72 -13.66
N ARG A 199 0.63 -5.72 -14.39
CA ARG A 199 1.46 -4.67 -14.98
C ARG A 199 1.64 -3.55 -13.96
N ILE A 200 2.79 -3.54 -13.31
CA ILE A 200 3.11 -2.59 -12.24
C ILE A 200 3.94 -1.45 -12.80
N ALA A 201 3.41 -0.23 -12.76
CA ALA A 201 4.16 0.97 -13.12
C ALA A 201 5.16 1.34 -12.02
N VAL A 202 6.40 1.63 -12.40
CA VAL A 202 7.48 2.04 -11.51
C VAL A 202 8.09 3.35 -12.02
N PRO A 203 8.15 4.43 -11.22
CA PRO A 203 8.66 5.70 -11.68
C PRO A 203 10.16 5.63 -12.01
N ASN A 204 10.52 5.97 -13.24
CA ASN A 204 11.91 6.02 -13.72
C ASN A 204 12.49 7.42 -13.47
N ARG A 205 12.92 7.66 -12.23
CA ARG A 205 13.38 8.98 -11.76
C ARG A 205 14.83 9.27 -12.16
N ARG A 206 15.19 10.56 -12.15
CA ARG A 206 16.57 11.03 -12.33
C ARG A 206 17.29 11.24 -11.00
N SER A 207 16.59 11.76 -9.99
CA SER A 207 17.11 11.98 -8.64
C SER A 207 16.65 10.89 -7.66
N TYR A 208 17.36 10.77 -6.52
CA TYR A 208 16.99 9.88 -5.41
C TYR A 208 16.79 8.41 -5.80
N LEU A 209 17.74 7.89 -6.60
CA LEU A 209 17.79 6.50 -7.08
C LEU A 209 17.90 5.42 -5.98
N ALA A 210 18.01 5.82 -4.71
CA ALA A 210 17.97 4.91 -3.57
C ALA A 210 16.54 4.38 -3.31
N PHE A 211 15.51 5.19 -3.58
CA PHE A 211 14.11 4.80 -3.35
C PHE A 211 13.55 3.95 -4.48
N VAL A 212 13.82 4.35 -5.73
CA VAL A 212 13.40 3.63 -6.94
C VAL A 212 14.42 3.91 -8.06
N ALA A 213 14.90 2.86 -8.70
CA ALA A 213 15.81 2.95 -9.84
C ALA A 213 15.63 1.79 -10.82
N LYS A 214 16.02 2.04 -12.06
CA LYS A 214 16.17 0.99 -13.08
C LYS A 214 17.37 0.10 -12.76
N GLU A 215 17.21 -1.20 -12.92
CA GLU A 215 18.28 -2.18 -12.87
C GLU A 215 18.41 -2.95 -14.19
N LYS A 216 19.61 -3.47 -14.48
CA LYS A 216 19.86 -4.29 -15.68
C LYS A 216 19.44 -5.75 -15.50
N ASN A 217 19.53 -6.27 -14.28
CA ASN A 217 19.17 -7.63 -13.95
C ASN A 217 17.65 -7.74 -13.71
N PRO A 218 17.02 -8.89 -14.01
CA PRO A 218 15.64 -9.16 -13.59
C PRO A 218 15.50 -9.01 -12.07
N PRO A 219 14.44 -8.34 -11.57
CA PRO A 219 13.20 -8.01 -12.26
C PRO A 219 13.20 -6.65 -13.01
N GLY A 220 14.35 -5.99 -13.15
CA GLY A 220 14.55 -4.77 -13.96
C GLY A 220 14.41 -3.46 -13.16
N VAL A 221 14.13 -3.55 -11.87
CA VAL A 221 13.93 -2.43 -10.94
C VAL A 221 14.53 -2.75 -9.58
N ARG A 222 14.97 -1.72 -8.85
CA ARG A 222 15.51 -1.82 -7.48
C ARG A 222 15.19 -0.58 -6.67
N GLY A 223 15.35 -0.67 -5.35
CA GLY A 223 15.27 0.47 -4.43
C GLY A 223 14.32 0.18 -3.27
N TYR A 224 14.40 1.02 -2.24
CA TYR A 224 13.65 0.84 -1.00
C TYR A 224 12.15 0.56 -1.20
N CYS A 225 11.48 1.29 -2.08
CA CYS A 225 10.04 1.10 -2.30
C CYS A 225 9.71 -0.24 -2.97
N ILE A 226 10.62 -0.74 -3.81
CA ILE A 226 10.49 -2.06 -4.44
C ILE A 226 10.69 -3.16 -3.40
N ASP A 227 11.71 -3.01 -2.54
CA ASP A 227 12.02 -4.00 -1.50
C ASP A 227 10.87 -4.12 -0.49
N VAL A 228 10.26 -3.01 -0.10
CA VAL A 228 9.05 -2.99 0.77
C VAL A 228 7.88 -3.69 0.10
N PHE A 229 7.65 -3.42 -1.19
CA PHE A 229 6.56 -4.05 -1.95
C PHE A 229 6.75 -5.56 -2.13
N GLU A 230 7.97 -5.99 -2.46
CA GLU A 230 8.37 -7.39 -2.57
C GLU A 230 8.21 -8.12 -1.22
N ALA A 231 8.63 -7.50 -0.12
CA ALA A 231 8.42 -8.03 1.22
C ALA A 231 6.92 -8.19 1.53
N ALA A 232 6.09 -7.20 1.20
CA ALA A 232 4.65 -7.28 1.38
C ALA A 232 4.01 -8.41 0.56
N ILE A 233 4.46 -8.64 -0.68
CA ILE A 233 3.96 -9.76 -1.49
C ILE A 233 4.41 -11.11 -0.94
N ASN A 234 5.63 -11.23 -0.44
CA ASN A 234 6.13 -12.49 0.12
C ASN A 234 5.36 -12.94 1.38
N LEU A 235 4.64 -12.03 2.03
CA LEU A 235 3.74 -12.34 3.15
C LEU A 235 2.36 -12.86 2.70
N LEU A 236 2.01 -12.72 1.41
CA LEU A 236 0.73 -13.19 0.90
C LEU A 236 0.73 -14.73 0.78
N PRO A 237 -0.37 -15.40 1.17
CA PRO A 237 -0.47 -16.86 1.13
C PRO A 237 -0.67 -17.44 -0.28
N TYR A 238 -0.50 -16.63 -1.33
CA TYR A 238 -0.68 -17.01 -2.72
C TYR A 238 0.31 -16.28 -3.63
N PRO A 239 0.75 -16.89 -4.74
CA PRO A 239 1.65 -16.25 -5.68
C PRO A 239 0.93 -15.12 -6.43
N VAL A 240 1.62 -13.97 -6.59
CA VAL A 240 1.16 -12.83 -7.38
C VAL A 240 2.13 -12.58 -8.53
N PRO A 241 1.91 -13.18 -9.71
CA PRO A 241 2.73 -12.90 -10.90
C PRO A 241 2.64 -11.42 -11.27
N ARG A 242 3.79 -10.79 -11.50
CA ARG A 242 3.89 -9.34 -11.75
C ARG A 242 5.05 -9.03 -12.69
N THR A 243 4.88 -7.97 -13.47
CA THR A 243 5.90 -7.41 -14.34
C THR A 243 6.05 -5.92 -14.04
N TYR A 244 7.29 -5.47 -13.86
CA TYR A 244 7.58 -4.07 -13.63
C TYR A 244 7.78 -3.34 -14.96
N MET A 245 7.07 -2.22 -15.11
CA MET A 245 7.11 -1.35 -16.29
C MET A 245 7.56 0.03 -15.86
N LEU A 246 8.67 0.50 -16.42
CA LEU A 246 9.21 1.82 -16.10
C LEU A 246 8.33 2.92 -16.70
N TYR A 247 7.99 3.91 -15.89
CA TYR A 247 7.24 5.09 -16.28
C TYR A 247 8.15 6.33 -16.31
N GLY A 248 8.23 6.99 -17.47
CA GLY A 248 9.06 8.18 -17.69
C GLY A 248 10.36 7.92 -18.46
N ASP A 249 11.00 9.00 -18.92
CA ASP A 249 12.15 8.96 -19.84
C ASP A 249 13.51 8.73 -19.16
N GLY A 250 13.57 8.78 -17.82
CA GLY A 250 14.80 8.68 -17.02
C GLY A 250 15.75 9.88 -17.17
N LYS A 251 15.37 10.92 -17.91
CA LYS A 251 16.12 12.17 -18.06
C LYS A 251 15.65 13.21 -17.06
N ARG A 252 14.36 13.21 -16.74
CA ARG A 252 13.73 14.03 -15.70
C ARG A 252 12.91 13.14 -14.76
N ASN A 253 12.52 13.68 -13.62
CA ASN A 253 11.57 12.98 -12.77
C ASN A 253 10.19 12.96 -13.43
N PRO A 254 9.48 11.82 -13.42
CA PRO A 254 8.14 11.74 -14.00
C PRO A 254 7.13 12.54 -13.19
N SER A 255 6.06 12.98 -13.84
CA SER A 255 4.88 13.54 -13.18
C SER A 255 4.09 12.42 -12.51
N TYR A 256 3.99 12.46 -11.18
CA TYR A 256 3.23 11.46 -10.43
C TYR A 256 1.72 11.58 -10.62
N ASN A 257 1.22 12.77 -10.97
CA ASN A 257 -0.18 12.93 -11.33
C ASN A 257 -0.51 12.17 -12.61
N ASP A 258 0.37 12.22 -13.61
CA ASP A 258 0.18 11.51 -14.87
C ASP A 258 0.36 10.00 -14.70
N LEU A 259 1.30 9.57 -13.85
CA LEU A 259 1.45 8.17 -13.45
C LEU A 259 0.17 7.62 -12.83
N VAL A 260 -0.42 8.36 -11.89
CA VAL A 260 -1.67 7.94 -11.25
C VAL A 260 -2.84 7.96 -12.24
N ASN A 261 -2.92 8.95 -13.12
CA ASN A 261 -3.92 8.98 -14.18
C ASN A 261 -3.78 7.76 -15.11
N ALA A 262 -2.56 7.32 -15.45
CA ALA A 262 -2.34 6.13 -16.27
C ALA A 262 -2.86 4.85 -15.58
N VAL A 263 -2.75 4.75 -14.25
CA VAL A 263 -3.38 3.65 -13.48
C VAL A 263 -4.91 3.76 -13.53
N ALA A 264 -5.47 4.96 -13.34
CA ALA A 264 -6.92 5.19 -13.43
C ALA A 264 -7.49 4.84 -14.82
N LEU A 265 -6.70 5.03 -15.89
CA LEU A 265 -7.04 4.68 -17.27
C LEU A 265 -6.81 3.19 -17.60
N ASN A 266 -6.44 2.35 -16.62
CA ASN A 266 -6.14 0.92 -16.77
C ASN A 266 -4.97 0.62 -17.74
N GLU A 267 -4.08 1.59 -17.99
CA GLU A 267 -2.83 1.33 -18.71
C GLU A 267 -1.91 0.43 -17.89
N TYR A 268 -1.96 0.60 -16.57
CA TYR A 268 -1.27 -0.20 -15.56
C TYR A 268 -2.27 -0.68 -14.51
N ASP A 269 -2.02 -1.84 -13.92
CA ASP A 269 -2.92 -2.44 -12.92
C ASP A 269 -2.63 -1.90 -11.50
N ALA A 270 -1.38 -1.47 -11.27
CA ALA A 270 -0.92 -0.83 -10.05
C ALA A 270 0.29 0.07 -10.32
N ALA A 271 0.60 0.98 -9.39
CA ALA A 271 1.88 1.70 -9.37
C ALA A 271 2.60 1.50 -8.03
N VAL A 272 3.89 1.21 -8.12
CA VAL A 272 4.77 0.97 -6.98
C VAL A 272 5.95 1.93 -7.04
N GLY A 273 6.16 2.63 -5.94
CA GLY A 273 7.20 3.62 -5.79
C GLY A 273 6.84 4.60 -4.69
N ASP A 274 7.60 5.68 -4.65
CA ASP A 274 7.44 6.83 -3.78
C ASP A 274 6.28 7.73 -4.20
N VAL A 275 5.08 7.16 -4.31
CA VAL A 275 3.87 7.89 -4.69
C VAL A 275 3.21 8.48 -3.45
N THR A 276 3.29 9.80 -3.31
CA THR A 276 2.62 10.50 -2.19
C THR A 276 1.11 10.45 -2.32
N ILE A 277 0.45 10.12 -1.22
CA ILE A 277 -1.00 10.15 -1.06
C ILE A 277 -1.44 11.61 -0.91
N VAL A 278 -2.19 12.10 -1.90
CA VAL A 278 -2.77 13.46 -1.93
C VAL A 278 -4.23 13.40 -2.35
N THR A 279 -5.04 14.31 -1.82
CA THR A 279 -6.50 14.32 -1.95
C THR A 279 -7.00 14.30 -3.40
N ASN A 280 -6.26 14.90 -4.34
CA ASN A 280 -6.67 14.87 -5.74
C ASN A 280 -6.51 13.47 -6.37
N ARG A 281 -5.47 12.72 -5.97
CA ARG A 281 -5.20 11.36 -6.47
C ARG A 281 -6.16 10.34 -5.86
N THR A 282 -6.49 10.48 -4.57
CA THR A 282 -7.43 9.57 -3.88
C THR A 282 -8.87 9.67 -4.38
N LYS A 283 -9.20 10.66 -5.22
CA LYS A 283 -10.52 10.77 -5.86
C LYS A 283 -10.67 9.88 -7.09
N ILE A 284 -9.57 9.44 -7.70
CA ILE A 284 -9.55 8.74 -8.99
C ILE A 284 -8.95 7.35 -8.92
N VAL A 285 -8.16 7.06 -7.87
CA VAL A 285 -7.57 5.75 -7.62
C VAL A 285 -7.55 5.46 -6.12
N ASP A 286 -7.42 4.18 -5.83
CA ASP A 286 -7.31 3.64 -4.48
C ASP A 286 -5.84 3.52 -4.06
N PHE A 287 -5.56 3.69 -2.76
CA PHE A 287 -4.21 3.75 -2.19
C PHE A 287 -4.11 2.85 -0.96
N THR A 288 -3.01 2.11 -0.84
CA THR A 288 -2.68 1.42 0.40
C THR A 288 -2.47 2.41 1.55
N GLN A 289 -2.48 1.89 2.78
CA GLN A 289 -2.00 2.69 3.93
C GLN A 289 -0.57 3.18 3.67
N PRO A 290 -0.23 4.38 4.16
CA PRO A 290 1.10 4.91 4.01
C PRO A 290 2.10 3.97 4.70
N TYR A 291 3.07 3.47 3.96
CA TYR A 291 4.15 2.65 4.51
C TYR A 291 5.35 3.49 4.95
N MET A 292 5.39 4.76 4.56
CA MET A 292 6.37 5.73 5.00
C MET A 292 5.73 7.11 5.11
N GLU A 293 6.03 7.82 6.20
CA GLU A 293 5.62 9.21 6.40
C GLU A 293 6.43 10.13 5.47
N SER A 294 5.74 11.04 4.80
CA SER A 294 6.34 11.92 3.80
C SER A 294 5.58 13.24 3.71
N GLY A 295 5.84 14.13 4.66
CA GLY A 295 5.39 15.51 4.56
C GLY A 295 6.45 16.46 4.05
N LEU A 296 5.99 17.66 3.70
CA LEU A 296 6.81 18.74 3.18
C LEU A 296 7.53 19.47 4.32
N VAL A 297 8.81 19.71 4.10
CA VAL A 297 9.69 20.46 5.00
C VAL A 297 10.44 21.56 4.24
N VAL A 298 10.89 22.57 4.99
CA VAL A 298 11.64 23.70 4.43
C VAL A 298 13.12 23.53 4.74
N VAL A 299 13.96 23.55 3.70
CA VAL A 299 15.43 23.44 3.81
C VAL A 299 16.08 24.77 3.53
N VAL A 300 16.99 25.20 4.40
CA VAL A 300 17.70 26.48 4.30
C VAL A 300 19.21 26.31 4.49
N PRO A 301 20.04 27.22 3.94
CA PRO A 301 21.48 27.21 4.19
C PRO A 301 21.79 27.66 5.62
N MET A 302 22.64 26.91 6.30
CA MET A 302 23.13 27.27 7.62
C MET A 302 24.23 28.31 7.51
N LYS A 303 24.01 29.49 8.11
CA LYS A 303 25.08 30.44 8.34
C LYS A 303 25.72 30.14 9.68
N GLN A 304 26.92 29.57 9.65
CA GLN A 304 27.73 29.49 10.87
C GLN A 304 28.02 30.91 11.35
N ALA A 305 27.64 31.22 12.59
CA ALA A 305 28.04 32.45 13.24
C ALA A 305 29.57 32.42 13.35
N LYS A 306 30.25 33.20 12.50
CA LYS A 306 31.72 33.31 12.58
C LYS A 306 32.09 33.78 13.98
N SER A 307 32.88 32.98 14.69
CA SER A 307 33.47 33.39 15.96
C SER A 307 34.30 34.64 15.70
N SER A 308 33.78 35.79 16.10
CA SER A 308 34.49 37.05 15.97
C SER A 308 35.51 37.12 17.12
N PRO A 309 36.80 37.38 16.85
CA PRO A 309 37.79 37.59 17.91
C PRO A 309 37.41 38.69 18.91
N TRP A 310 36.54 39.63 18.51
CA TRP A 310 36.02 40.72 19.34
C TRP A 310 34.72 40.36 20.09
N ALA A 311 34.38 39.07 20.19
CA ALA A 311 33.18 38.61 20.92
C ALA A 311 33.13 39.09 22.38
N PHE A 312 34.29 39.33 23.01
CA PHE A 312 34.37 39.83 24.38
C PHE A 312 33.85 41.27 24.55
N MET A 313 33.78 42.09 23.49
CA MET A 313 33.20 43.45 23.59
C MET A 313 31.68 43.49 23.42
N LYS A 314 31.07 42.41 22.92
CA LYS A 314 29.62 42.31 22.67
C LYS A 314 28.70 42.38 23.91
N PRO A 315 29.10 41.94 25.12
CA PRO A 315 28.20 41.91 26.27
C PRO A 315 27.69 43.28 26.72
N PHE A 316 28.46 44.35 26.48
CA PHE A 316 28.07 45.72 26.80
C PHE A 316 28.03 46.59 25.54
N THR A 317 27.03 47.44 25.44
CA THR A 317 26.94 48.44 24.37
C THR A 317 28.05 49.48 24.54
N ILE A 318 28.42 50.16 23.45
CA ILE A 318 29.43 51.24 23.47
C ILE A 318 29.03 52.32 24.48
N GLN A 319 27.73 52.62 24.60
CA GLN A 319 27.21 53.56 25.60
C GLN A 319 27.52 53.11 27.03
N MET A 320 27.31 51.83 27.36
CA MET A 320 27.60 51.27 28.68
C MET A 320 29.10 51.29 28.99
N TRP A 321 29.96 51.02 28.00
CA TRP A 321 31.41 51.18 28.15
C TRP A 321 31.81 52.61 28.47
N CYS A 322 31.25 53.59 27.75
CA CYS A 322 31.51 55.01 28.01
C CYS A 322 31.03 55.45 29.40
N VAL A 323 29.81 55.06 29.80
CA VAL A 323 29.25 55.38 31.12
C VAL A 323 30.11 54.77 32.22
N THR A 324 30.47 53.48 32.08
CA THR A 324 31.34 52.79 33.02
C THR A 324 32.69 53.51 33.15
N GLY A 325 33.35 53.81 32.04
CA GLY A 325 34.62 54.56 32.03
C GLY A 325 34.51 55.95 32.67
N ALA A 326 33.41 56.67 32.43
CA ALA A 326 33.17 57.97 33.05
C ALA A 326 32.98 57.87 34.57
N PHE A 327 32.24 56.87 35.06
CA PHE A 327 32.09 56.61 36.50
C PHE A 327 33.41 56.21 37.15
N PHE A 328 34.25 55.41 36.48
CA PHE A 328 35.60 55.10 36.95
C PHE A 328 36.44 56.35 37.18
N LEU A 329 36.43 57.29 36.21
CA LEU A 329 37.15 58.56 36.34
C LEU A 329 36.57 59.44 37.45
N LEU A 330 35.24 59.55 37.54
CA LEU A 330 34.56 60.35 38.57
C LEU A 330 34.91 59.87 39.98
N VAL A 331 34.77 58.56 40.24
CA VAL A 331 35.06 58.00 41.56
C VAL A 331 36.56 58.09 41.88
N GLY A 332 37.43 57.87 40.89
CA GLY A 332 38.86 58.13 41.01
C GLY A 332 39.18 59.56 41.44
N SER A 333 38.52 60.55 40.83
CA SER A 333 38.66 61.95 41.22
C SER A 333 38.11 62.25 42.61
N VAL A 334 36.97 61.66 43.02
CA VAL A 334 36.39 61.84 44.35
C VAL A 334 37.31 61.27 45.44
N VAL A 335 37.82 60.05 45.25
CA VAL A 335 38.77 59.43 46.18
C VAL A 335 40.08 60.23 46.22
N TRP A 336 40.55 60.72 45.07
CA TRP A 336 41.70 61.61 45.01
C TRP A 336 41.49 62.90 45.82
N ILE A 337 40.36 63.60 45.69
CA ILE A 337 40.08 64.81 46.49
C ILE A 337 40.10 64.51 47.99
N LEU A 338 39.51 63.39 48.41
CA LEU A 338 39.41 63.01 49.82
C LEU A 338 40.75 62.56 50.42
N GLU A 339 41.57 61.84 49.66
CA GLU A 339 42.85 61.30 50.13
C GLU A 339 44.02 62.27 49.89
N HIS A 340 43.95 63.18 48.91
CA HIS A 340 45.00 64.16 48.59
C HIS A 340 45.33 65.08 49.78
N ARG A 341 44.32 65.38 50.61
CA ARG A 341 44.51 66.21 51.80
C ARG A 341 45.27 65.49 52.91
N MET A 342 45.16 64.16 53.02
CA MET A 342 45.64 63.40 54.18
C MET A 342 46.81 62.44 53.88
N ASN A 343 46.97 61.97 52.64
CA ASN A 343 47.99 60.98 52.28
C ASN A 343 49.11 61.57 51.44
N HIS A 344 50.34 61.24 51.82
CA HIS A 344 51.54 61.62 51.07
C HIS A 344 51.71 60.78 49.78
N GLU A 345 51.13 59.58 49.73
CA GLU A 345 51.10 58.68 48.56
C GLU A 345 50.36 59.28 47.34
N PHE A 346 49.39 60.17 47.58
CA PHE A 346 48.62 60.86 46.54
C PHE A 346 49.15 62.28 46.23
N ARG A 347 50.39 62.61 46.64
CA ARG A 347 51.06 63.90 46.39
C ARG A 347 52.25 63.73 45.43
N GLY A 348 52.32 64.60 44.42
CA GLY A 348 53.39 64.63 43.41
C GLY A 348 53.15 65.74 42.38
N PRO A 349 54.03 65.93 41.37
CA PRO A 349 53.77 66.83 40.24
C PRO A 349 52.45 66.48 39.52
N PRO A 350 51.78 67.45 38.89
CA PRO A 350 50.41 67.29 38.36
C PRO A 350 50.27 66.16 37.32
N SER A 351 51.33 65.85 36.58
CA SER A 351 51.36 64.70 35.65
C SER A 351 51.33 63.34 36.36
N GLN A 352 51.98 63.21 37.52
CA GLN A 352 51.96 61.98 38.31
C GLN A 352 50.61 61.78 39.01
N GLN A 353 49.92 62.87 39.37
CA GLN A 353 48.60 62.79 40.01
C GLN A 353 47.51 62.27 39.07
N LEU A 354 47.53 62.66 37.79
CA LEU A 354 46.60 62.10 36.80
C LEU A 354 46.84 60.61 36.57
N ILE A 355 48.11 60.20 36.57
CA ILE A 355 48.51 58.79 36.44
C ILE A 355 48.03 58.00 37.67
N THR A 356 48.17 58.53 38.88
CA THR A 356 47.70 57.83 40.09
C THR A 356 46.18 57.73 40.15
N ILE A 357 45.42 58.75 39.71
CA ILE A 357 43.95 58.68 39.61
C ILE A 357 43.53 57.57 38.64
N PHE A 358 44.11 57.55 37.44
CA PHE A 358 43.76 56.57 36.42
C PHE A 358 44.17 55.16 36.84
N TRP A 359 45.39 55.01 37.37
CA TRP A 359 45.92 53.73 37.82
C TRP A 359 45.15 53.16 39.01
N PHE A 360 44.83 54.00 40.00
CA PHE A 360 44.02 53.60 41.15
C PHE A 360 42.63 53.13 40.72
N SER A 361 41.96 53.90 39.86
CA SER A 361 40.63 53.56 39.33
C SER A 361 40.65 52.25 38.56
N PHE A 362 41.64 52.06 37.68
CA PHE A 362 41.82 50.82 36.92
C PHE A 362 42.12 49.62 37.82
N SER A 363 43.00 49.77 38.80
CA SER A 363 43.35 48.73 39.76
C SER A 363 42.16 48.28 40.63
N THR A 364 41.22 49.17 40.97
CA THR A 364 40.00 48.80 41.70
C THR A 364 39.07 47.89 40.88
N MET A 365 39.09 47.97 39.54
CA MET A 365 38.28 47.13 38.66
C MET A 365 38.65 45.64 38.75
N PHE A 366 39.95 45.36 38.95
CA PHE A 366 40.52 44.01 39.00
C PHE A 366 40.79 43.53 40.43
N PHE A 367 40.25 44.20 41.45
CA PHE A 367 40.51 43.92 42.87
C PHE A 367 42.01 43.92 43.24
N SER A 368 42.83 44.68 42.51
CA SER A 368 44.28 44.80 42.75
C SER A 368 44.55 46.04 43.60
N HIS A 369 44.21 45.99 44.89
CA HIS A 369 44.43 47.13 45.79
C HIS A 369 45.91 47.30 46.12
N ARG A 370 46.53 48.36 45.58
CA ARG A 370 47.94 48.69 45.81
C ARG A 370 48.17 49.82 46.83
N GLU A 371 47.22 50.76 46.95
CA GLU A 371 47.37 51.95 47.80
C GLU A 371 46.49 51.86 49.04
N ASN A 372 47.02 52.23 50.20
CA ASN A 372 46.29 52.23 51.46
C ASN A 372 45.48 53.53 51.59
N THR A 373 44.16 53.40 51.73
CA THR A 373 43.29 54.57 52.02
C THR A 373 43.26 54.82 53.53
N VAL A 374 43.60 56.05 53.94
CA VAL A 374 43.69 56.43 55.36
C VAL A 374 42.43 57.19 55.80
N SER A 375 41.71 57.85 54.88
CA SER A 375 40.49 58.60 55.20
C SER A 375 39.30 57.67 55.46
N THR A 376 38.57 57.90 56.56
CA THR A 376 37.34 57.15 56.89
C THR A 376 36.24 57.34 55.85
N LEU A 377 36.11 58.57 55.31
CA LEU A 377 35.18 58.89 54.23
C LEU A 377 35.62 58.29 52.89
N GLY A 378 36.92 58.32 52.59
CA GLY A 378 37.50 57.67 51.40
C GLY A 378 37.25 56.16 51.40
N ARG A 379 37.42 55.51 52.55
CA ARG A 379 37.14 54.09 52.76
C ARG A 379 35.67 53.72 52.57
N LEU A 380 34.75 54.56 53.04
CA LEU A 380 33.31 54.34 52.83
C LEU A 380 32.92 54.43 51.35
N VAL A 381 33.41 55.45 50.64
CA VAL A 381 33.18 55.59 49.19
C VAL A 381 33.78 54.41 48.42
N LEU A 382 34.97 53.96 48.81
CA LEU A 382 35.63 52.80 48.21
C LEU A 382 34.87 51.49 48.42
N ILE A 383 34.30 51.24 49.61
CA ILE A 383 33.48 50.05 49.88
C ILE A 383 32.23 50.02 48.99
N ILE A 384 31.53 51.17 48.87
CA ILE A 384 30.36 51.29 47.99
C ILE A 384 30.77 51.07 46.53
N TRP A 385 31.91 51.64 46.11
CA TRP A 385 32.44 51.47 44.76
C TRP A 385 32.80 50.02 44.43
N LEU A 386 33.44 49.30 45.35
CA LEU A 386 33.77 47.89 45.16
C LEU A 386 32.52 47.01 45.00
N PHE A 387 31.44 47.36 45.69
CA PHE A 387 30.15 46.69 45.50
C PHE A 387 29.59 46.93 44.09
N VAL A 388 29.68 48.17 43.57
CA VAL A 388 29.28 48.50 42.19
C VAL A 388 30.14 47.75 41.18
N VAL A 389 31.46 47.73 41.34
CA VAL A 389 32.40 46.99 40.47
C VAL A 389 32.08 45.49 40.46
N LEU A 390 31.74 44.91 41.62
CA LEU A 390 31.32 43.51 41.72
C LEU A 390 30.06 43.23 40.88
N ILE A 391 29.05 44.12 40.94
CA ILE A 391 27.83 44.00 40.14
C ILE A 391 28.16 44.10 38.64
N ILE A 392 29.00 45.05 38.23
CA ILE A 392 29.40 45.24 36.83
C ILE A 392 30.12 43.97 36.31
N ASN A 393 31.10 43.45 37.05
CA ASN A 393 31.84 42.24 36.67
C ASN A 393 30.94 40.99 36.61
N SER A 394 30.01 40.86 37.56
CA SER A 394 29.03 39.76 37.58
C SER A 394 28.08 39.83 36.38
N SER A 395 27.51 41.01 36.10
CA SER A 395 26.61 41.25 34.97
C SER A 395 27.31 41.04 33.62
N TYR A 396 28.56 41.47 33.48
CA TYR A 396 29.37 41.24 32.28
C TYR A 396 29.56 39.73 32.06
N THR A 397 29.97 39.00 33.10
CA THR A 397 30.22 37.56 33.03
C THR A 397 28.94 36.78 32.71
N ALA A 398 27.82 37.15 33.32
CA ALA A 398 26.52 36.53 33.05
C ALA A 398 26.07 36.75 31.60
N SER A 399 26.22 37.99 31.09
CA SER A 399 25.84 38.34 29.71
C SER A 399 26.75 37.66 28.68
N LEU A 400 28.06 37.62 28.92
CA LEU A 400 29.01 36.91 28.07
C LEU A 400 28.71 35.41 28.03
N LYS A 401 28.46 34.79 29.20
CA LYS A 401 28.05 33.38 29.28
C LYS A 401 26.77 33.12 28.50
N SER A 402 25.74 33.96 28.68
CA SER A 402 24.47 33.84 27.95
C SER A 402 24.66 33.90 26.42
N ILE A 403 25.51 34.81 25.93
CA ILE A 403 25.81 34.94 24.50
C ILE A 403 26.57 33.72 23.97
N LEU A 404 27.49 33.15 24.76
CA LEU A 404 28.26 31.97 24.36
C LEU A 404 27.44 30.68 24.40
N THR A 405 26.45 30.58 25.30
CA THR A 405 25.53 29.43 25.36
C THR A 405 24.47 29.46 24.27
N VAL A 406 24.06 30.64 23.82
CA VAL A 406 23.08 30.81 22.74
C VAL A 406 23.81 30.88 21.40
N GLN A 407 24.21 29.72 20.88
CA GLN A 407 24.59 29.61 19.47
C GLN A 407 23.33 29.71 18.61
N GLN A 408 22.86 30.92 18.33
CA GLN A 408 21.78 31.15 17.39
C GLN A 408 22.27 30.85 15.97
N LEU A 409 21.76 29.77 15.39
CA LEU A 409 21.74 29.56 13.96
C LEU A 409 20.72 30.53 13.38
N THR A 410 21.15 31.74 13.02
CA THR A 410 20.26 32.73 12.41
C THR A 410 19.99 32.34 10.96
N SER A 411 18.91 31.62 10.71
CA SER A 411 18.32 31.54 9.37
C SER A 411 17.37 32.72 9.16
N ARG A 412 17.26 33.20 7.91
CA ARG A 412 16.31 34.27 7.55
C ARG A 412 14.87 33.74 7.49
N ILE A 413 14.72 32.45 7.21
CA ILE A 413 13.47 31.71 7.10
C ILE A 413 13.48 30.72 8.26
N GLU A 414 12.48 30.80 9.13
CA GLU A 414 12.32 29.95 10.32
C GLU A 414 11.31 28.81 10.07
N GLY A 415 10.53 28.91 9.00
CA GLY A 415 9.53 27.90 8.62
C GLY A 415 8.64 28.37 7.46
N ILE A 416 7.57 27.64 7.20
CA ILE A 416 6.66 27.88 6.07
C ILE A 416 5.97 29.25 6.13
N ASP A 417 5.54 29.71 7.30
CA ASP A 417 4.86 31.01 7.45
C ASP A 417 5.78 32.17 7.05
N SER A 418 7.04 32.12 7.48
CA SER A 418 8.06 33.10 7.10
C SER A 418 8.37 33.06 5.61
N LEU A 419 8.28 31.88 4.98
CA LEU A 419 8.50 31.69 3.56
C LEU A 419 7.37 32.28 2.72
N ILE A 420 6.11 32.09 3.16
CA ILE A 420 4.90 32.67 2.54
C ILE A 420 4.96 34.20 2.61
N ALA A 421 5.28 34.75 3.79
CA ALA A 421 5.40 36.20 4.01
C ALA A 421 6.55 36.84 3.21
N SER A 422 7.59 36.07 2.88
CA SER A 422 8.71 36.55 2.07
C SER A 422 8.34 36.64 0.58
N THR A 423 9.12 37.40 -0.20
CA THR A 423 9.04 37.43 -1.67
C THR A 423 10.20 36.68 -2.33
N GLU A 424 10.94 35.87 -1.56
CA GLU A 424 12.15 35.22 -2.03
C GLU A 424 11.84 33.97 -2.89
N PRO A 425 12.75 33.59 -3.83
CA PRO A 425 12.59 32.41 -4.68
C PRO A 425 12.70 31.11 -3.88
N ILE A 426 11.88 30.12 -4.25
CA ILE A 426 11.73 28.83 -3.58
C ILE A 426 12.07 27.71 -4.56
N GLY A 427 12.96 26.80 -4.17
CA GLY A 427 13.26 25.61 -4.95
C GLY A 427 12.25 24.49 -4.69
N VAL A 428 11.81 23.82 -5.75
CA VAL A 428 10.89 22.68 -5.69
C VAL A 428 11.40 21.58 -6.61
N GLN A 429 11.26 20.32 -6.19
CA GLN A 429 11.66 19.19 -7.02
C GLN A 429 10.86 19.11 -8.33
N ASP A 430 11.55 18.76 -9.42
CA ASP A 430 10.89 18.40 -10.69
C ASP A 430 9.94 17.21 -10.50
N GLY A 431 8.72 17.33 -11.01
CA GLY A 431 7.66 16.31 -10.90
C GLY A 431 7.00 16.16 -9.52
N SER A 432 7.38 16.95 -8.51
CA SER A 432 6.79 16.87 -7.17
C SER A 432 5.42 17.53 -7.09
N PHE A 433 4.55 17.01 -6.22
CA PHE A 433 3.25 17.61 -5.91
C PHE A 433 3.39 18.92 -5.12
N ALA A 434 4.55 19.17 -4.50
CA ALA A 434 4.84 20.38 -3.74
C ALA A 434 4.61 21.65 -4.55
N TRP A 435 4.83 21.61 -5.88
CA TRP A 435 4.56 22.74 -6.76
C TRP A 435 3.09 23.15 -6.70
N ASN A 436 2.18 22.21 -6.96
CA ASN A 436 0.74 22.47 -6.94
C ASN A 436 0.27 22.83 -5.53
N TYR A 437 0.81 22.18 -4.50
CA TYR A 437 0.46 22.51 -3.11
C TYR A 437 0.83 23.97 -2.75
N LEU A 438 2.04 24.43 -3.13
CA LEU A 438 2.48 25.80 -2.86
C LEU A 438 1.66 26.85 -3.62
N VAL A 439 1.26 26.56 -4.86
CA VAL A 439 0.48 27.47 -5.70
C VAL A 439 -0.99 27.48 -5.32
N ASP A 440 -1.62 26.30 -5.25
CA ASP A 440 -3.07 26.16 -5.14
C ASP A 440 -3.56 26.29 -3.70
N GLU A 441 -2.84 25.72 -2.72
CA GLU A 441 -3.26 25.71 -1.31
C GLU A 441 -2.65 26.88 -0.52
N LEU A 442 -1.37 27.21 -0.77
CA LEU A 442 -0.67 28.29 -0.05
C LEU A 442 -0.64 29.63 -0.81
N ASN A 443 -1.24 29.70 -2.00
CA ASN A 443 -1.35 30.90 -2.83
C ASN A 443 0.00 31.61 -3.10
N ILE A 444 1.08 30.83 -3.23
CA ILE A 444 2.40 31.35 -3.58
C ILE A 444 2.46 31.59 -5.09
N ALA A 445 2.91 32.78 -5.48
CA ALA A 445 3.08 33.11 -6.89
C ALA A 445 4.04 32.13 -7.58
N ALA A 446 3.57 31.47 -8.65
CA ALA A 446 4.35 30.52 -9.43
C ALA A 446 5.67 31.10 -9.98
N SER A 447 5.75 32.43 -10.17
CA SER A 447 6.98 33.13 -10.59
C SER A 447 8.11 33.06 -9.56
N ARG A 448 7.82 32.71 -8.30
CA ARG A 448 8.82 32.51 -7.24
C ARG A 448 9.39 31.10 -7.23
N LEU A 449 8.72 30.14 -7.87
CA LEU A 449 9.10 28.73 -7.80
C LEU A 449 10.15 28.41 -8.87
N VAL A 450 11.19 27.70 -8.45
CA VAL A 450 12.30 27.27 -9.30
C VAL A 450 12.37 25.75 -9.26
N THR A 451 12.21 25.11 -10.42
CA THR A 451 12.25 23.65 -10.54
C THR A 451 13.69 23.14 -10.49
N LEU A 452 13.96 22.16 -9.62
CA LEU A 452 15.27 21.56 -9.39
C LEU A 452 15.23 20.07 -9.75
N LYS A 453 16.20 19.60 -10.56
CA LYS A 453 16.15 18.24 -11.13
C LYS A 453 17.00 17.24 -10.35
N THR A 454 18.15 17.69 -9.84
CA THR A 454 19.10 16.82 -9.15
C THR A 454 19.41 17.32 -7.75
N GLN A 455 19.98 16.44 -6.93
CA GLN A 455 20.47 16.77 -5.59
C GLN A 455 21.62 17.80 -5.62
N GLU A 456 22.40 17.83 -6.70
CA GLU A 456 23.46 18.81 -6.93
C GLU A 456 22.85 20.21 -7.22
N ASP A 457 21.74 20.25 -7.95
CA ASP A 457 20.98 21.49 -8.17
C ASP A 457 20.48 22.07 -6.84
N TYR A 458 20.14 21.22 -5.85
CA TYR A 458 19.70 21.68 -4.54
C TYR A 458 20.83 22.43 -3.81
N ALA A 459 21.99 21.77 -3.70
CA ALA A 459 23.14 22.35 -3.04
C ALA A 459 23.61 23.64 -3.73
N THR A 460 23.67 23.64 -5.07
CA THR A 460 24.11 24.82 -5.83
C THR A 460 23.10 25.97 -5.74
N ALA A 461 21.81 25.71 -5.79
CA ALA A 461 20.77 26.72 -5.67
C ALA A 461 20.74 27.36 -4.27
N LEU A 462 20.84 26.56 -3.21
CA LEU A 462 20.91 27.05 -1.82
C LEU A 462 22.21 27.82 -1.54
N THR A 463 23.34 27.37 -2.11
CA THR A 463 24.64 28.03 -1.91
C THR A 463 24.73 29.38 -2.61
N LYS A 464 24.18 29.50 -3.83
CA LYS A 464 24.10 30.77 -4.56
C LYS A 464 23.20 31.77 -3.81
N GLY A 465 22.11 31.28 -3.22
CA GLY A 465 21.14 32.10 -2.51
C GLY A 465 20.35 33.05 -3.44
N PRO A 466 19.33 33.74 -2.91
CA PRO A 466 18.36 34.49 -3.71
C PRO A 466 18.98 35.70 -4.44
N LYS A 467 20.09 36.26 -3.93
CA LYS A 467 20.75 37.43 -4.52
C LYS A 467 21.60 37.12 -5.75
N ALA A 468 22.08 35.88 -5.89
CA ALA A 468 22.95 35.47 -6.99
C ALA A 468 22.25 34.52 -7.98
N GLY A 469 20.93 34.60 -8.07
CA GLY A 469 20.11 33.76 -8.95
C GLY A 469 19.88 32.33 -8.45
N GLY A 470 20.11 32.07 -7.16
CA GLY A 470 19.72 30.83 -6.48
C GLY A 470 18.37 30.97 -5.75
N VAL A 471 18.13 30.08 -4.79
CA VAL A 471 16.89 30.04 -3.99
C VAL A 471 17.17 30.36 -2.53
N ALA A 472 16.17 30.87 -1.83
CA ALA A 472 16.28 31.15 -0.40
C ALA A 472 16.03 29.91 0.46
N ALA A 473 15.09 29.07 0.03
CA ALA A 473 14.78 27.80 0.64
C ALA A 473 14.36 26.79 -0.44
N ILE A 474 14.43 25.51 -0.08
CA ILE A 474 13.86 24.42 -0.86
C ILE A 474 12.71 23.82 -0.06
N VAL A 475 11.60 23.53 -0.73
CA VAL A 475 10.47 22.80 -0.16
C VAL A 475 10.41 21.44 -0.84
N ASP A 476 10.54 20.39 -0.05
CA ASP A 476 10.50 19.01 -0.54
C ASP A 476 10.07 18.03 0.56
N GLU A 477 9.81 16.79 0.17
CA GLU A 477 9.40 15.71 1.06
C GLU A 477 10.52 15.28 2.02
N LEU A 478 10.16 15.02 3.28
CA LEU A 478 11.11 14.72 4.35
C LEU A 478 12.10 13.58 4.02
N PRO A 479 11.69 12.41 3.47
CA PRO A 479 12.63 11.34 3.15
C PRO A 479 13.71 11.75 2.14
N TYR A 480 13.39 12.61 1.17
CA TYR A 480 14.36 13.14 0.20
C TYR A 480 15.31 14.13 0.86
N VAL A 481 14.79 14.96 1.75
CA VAL A 481 15.56 15.94 2.50
C VAL A 481 16.53 15.27 3.47
N GLU A 482 16.11 14.24 4.21
CA GLU A 482 17.01 13.49 5.09
C GLU A 482 18.18 12.87 4.33
N LEU A 483 17.89 12.24 3.19
CA LEU A 483 18.92 11.68 2.31
C LEU A 483 19.85 12.78 1.78
N PHE A 484 19.31 13.94 1.39
CA PHE A 484 20.11 15.10 0.98
C PHE A 484 21.02 15.61 2.11
N LEU A 485 20.46 15.84 3.29
CA LEU A 485 21.19 16.37 4.45
C LEU A 485 22.31 15.43 4.91
N SER A 486 22.09 14.11 4.83
CA SER A 486 23.10 13.10 5.16
C SER A 486 24.38 13.24 4.31
N SER A 487 24.23 13.71 3.06
CA SER A 487 25.35 13.90 2.12
C SER A 487 26.00 15.28 2.20
N ALA A 488 25.33 16.26 2.83
CA ALA A 488 25.64 17.68 2.64
C ALA A 488 26.51 18.30 3.74
N ASN A 489 27.23 17.49 4.54
CA ASN A 489 28.23 17.92 5.52
C ASN A 489 27.79 19.10 6.43
N CYS A 490 26.55 19.07 6.92
CA CYS A 490 25.97 20.08 7.81
C CYS A 490 25.94 21.53 7.27
N GLN A 491 25.93 21.71 5.94
CA GLN A 491 25.81 23.04 5.32
C GLN A 491 24.36 23.55 5.27
N PHE A 492 23.39 22.64 5.33
CA PHE A 492 21.97 22.93 5.24
C PHE A 492 21.25 22.29 6.42
N SER A 493 20.06 22.80 6.75
CA SER A 493 19.22 22.27 7.81
C SER A 493 17.75 22.48 7.48
N THR A 494 16.90 21.62 8.03
CA THR A 494 15.45 21.79 8.03
C THR A 494 15.04 22.83 9.06
N VAL A 495 14.06 23.67 8.71
CA VAL A 495 13.49 24.69 9.60
C VAL A 495 11.97 24.59 9.61
N GLY A 496 11.39 24.87 10.77
CA GLY A 496 9.96 24.73 11.02
C GLY A 496 9.53 23.28 11.25
N GLN A 497 8.21 23.10 11.42
CA GLN A 497 7.59 21.78 11.49
C GLN A 497 7.15 21.34 10.08
N GLU A 498 7.04 20.03 9.90
CA GLU A 498 6.36 19.45 8.75
C GLU A 498 4.93 19.99 8.67
N PHE A 499 4.56 20.55 7.52
CA PHE A 499 3.28 21.26 7.36
C PHE A 499 2.24 20.51 6.54
N THR A 500 2.58 19.32 6.02
CA THR A 500 1.62 18.41 5.38
C THR A 500 1.71 17.04 6.01
N LYS A 501 0.59 16.49 6.49
CA LYS A 501 0.55 15.10 6.96
C LYS A 501 0.23 14.17 5.78
N SER A 502 1.26 13.70 5.12
CA SER A 502 1.16 12.82 3.96
C SER A 502 2.11 11.62 4.11
N GLY A 503 1.96 10.64 3.23
CA GLY A 503 2.84 9.47 3.22
C GLY A 503 2.86 8.83 1.83
N TRP A 504 3.83 7.94 1.62
CA TRP A 504 3.92 7.14 0.40
C TRP A 504 3.06 5.90 0.52
N GLY A 505 2.27 5.63 -0.52
CA GLY A 505 1.41 4.46 -0.63
C GLY A 505 1.48 3.86 -2.02
N PHE A 506 1.16 2.57 -2.12
CA PHE A 506 1.01 1.90 -3.42
C PHE A 506 -0.37 2.19 -4.00
N VAL A 507 -0.45 2.30 -5.32
CA VAL A 507 -1.67 2.66 -6.04
C VAL A 507 -2.25 1.43 -6.72
N SER A 508 -3.57 1.26 -6.69
CA SER A 508 -4.26 0.22 -7.48
C SER A 508 -5.55 0.72 -8.11
N SER A 509 -5.89 0.18 -9.29
CA SER A 509 -7.18 0.38 -9.96
C SER A 509 -8.22 -0.69 -9.58
N TYR A 510 -7.79 -1.76 -8.91
CA TYR A 510 -8.65 -2.87 -8.49
C TYR A 510 -8.80 -2.89 -6.97
N PRO A 511 -9.83 -3.57 -6.42
CA PRO A 511 -9.93 -3.92 -5.01
C PRO A 511 -8.89 -5.01 -4.60
N PHE A 512 -7.66 -4.88 -5.11
CA PHE A 512 -6.44 -5.53 -4.64
C PHE A 512 -6.12 -5.13 -3.19
N GLU A 513 -6.63 -3.95 -2.82
CA GLU A 513 -6.62 -3.34 -1.50
C GLU A 513 -6.97 -4.34 -0.38
N LEU A 514 -8.13 -5.02 -0.44
CA LEU A 514 -8.73 -5.77 0.68
C LEU A 514 -7.82 -6.80 1.38
N LYS A 515 -6.76 -7.29 0.73
CA LYS A 515 -5.82 -8.27 1.32
C LYS A 515 -4.44 -7.68 1.65
N MET A 516 -3.93 -6.71 0.89
CA MET A 516 -2.63 -6.10 1.20
C MET A 516 -2.69 -5.22 2.47
N TRP A 517 -3.87 -4.65 2.78
CA TRP A 517 -4.10 -3.87 4.01
C TRP A 517 -3.69 -4.60 5.30
N ARG A 518 -3.82 -5.94 5.34
CA ARG A 518 -3.54 -6.71 6.56
C ARG A 518 -2.06 -6.88 6.87
N PHE A 519 -1.17 -6.59 5.93
CA PHE A 519 0.26 -6.93 6.05
C PHE A 519 1.18 -5.71 6.07
N ILE A 520 0.67 -4.51 5.73
CA ILE A 520 1.42 -3.25 5.85
C ILE A 520 1.30 -2.68 7.29
N LEU A 521 0.35 -3.16 8.08
CA LEU A 521 0.25 -2.86 9.51
C LEU A 521 1.14 -3.84 10.31
N PRO A 522 2.02 -3.35 11.20
CA PRO A 522 2.77 -4.18 12.13
C PRO A 522 1.88 -4.90 13.15
#